data_AF-A0A2X1SKE9-F1
#
_entry.id   AF-A0A2X1SKE9-F1
#
_cell.length_a   1.000
_cell.length_b   1.000
_cell.length_c   1.000
_cell.angle_alpha   90.00
_cell.angle_beta   90.00
_cell.angle_gamma   90.00
#
_symmetry.space_group_name_H-M   'P 1'
#
loop_
_entity.id
_entity.type
_entity.pdbx_description
1 polymer ?
#
loop_
_entity_poly.entity_id
_entity_poly.type
_entity_poly.pdbx_seq_one_letter_code
_entity_poly.pdbx_strand_id
1 'polypeptide(L)'
;MNNTPVQREYFFDSIRAWLMLLGIPFHISLIYSSHSWHVNSAEPSWWLTLFNDFIHAFRMQVFFVISGYFSYMLFLRYPLKKWWKVRVERVGIPMLTAIPLLTLPQFIMLQYVNGKAENWHTLSGYDKFNTLAWELISHLWFLLVLVVLTSLGVVLFKWLTRRPAGGASAFGDTVTMGQLTMIFLALGVLYALIRRSLFLIYPPLLSNGLFNFVVMQTLFYLPFFVLGAQTFINPRLKAMFTTPSTMVLRSGAAGIYRPTG
;
A
#
# COMPACT_ATOMS: atom_id res chain seq x y z
N MET A 1 -11.21 -2.96 37.63
CA MET A 1 -10.87 -2.46 36.29
C MET A 1 -9.36 -2.24 36.26
N ASN A 2 -8.60 -3.10 35.58
CA ASN A 2 -7.15 -2.91 35.43
C ASN A 2 -6.91 -1.72 34.49
N ASN A 3 -6.54 -0.58 35.07
CA ASN A 3 -6.03 0.59 34.36
C ASN A 3 -4.51 0.42 34.11
N THR A 4 -4.08 -0.72 33.58
CA THR A 4 -2.76 -0.77 32.96
C THR A 4 -2.88 -0.02 31.63
N PRO A 5 -2.19 1.12 31.43
CA PRO A 5 -2.20 1.79 30.15
C PRO A 5 -1.68 0.79 29.13
N VAL A 6 -2.54 0.42 28.17
CA VAL A 6 -2.13 -0.37 27.02
C VAL A 6 -0.91 0.35 26.43
N GLN A 7 0.25 -0.30 26.49
CA GLN A 7 1.50 0.28 25.99
C GLN A 7 1.27 0.69 24.54
N ARG A 8 1.27 2.01 24.30
CA ARG A 8 1.12 2.54 22.95
C ARG A 8 2.33 2.04 22.17
N GLU A 9 2.09 1.38 21.04
CA GLU A 9 3.14 0.83 20.20
C GLU A 9 3.84 1.98 19.46
N TYR A 10 4.63 2.78 20.19
CA TYR A 10 5.35 3.96 19.68
C TYR A 10 6.20 3.62 18.45
N PHE A 11 6.67 2.37 18.38
CA PHE A 11 7.42 1.85 17.24
C PHE A 11 6.67 1.98 15.91
N PHE A 12 5.39 1.61 15.85
CA PHE A 12 4.59 1.73 14.62
C PHE A 12 4.25 3.19 14.29
N ASP A 13 4.07 4.05 15.30
CA ASP A 13 3.88 5.49 15.10
C ASP A 13 5.14 6.12 14.46
N SER A 14 6.34 5.77 14.97
CA SER A 14 7.63 6.20 14.42
C SER A 14 7.90 5.69 13.01
N ILE A 15 7.61 4.40 12.72
CA ILE A 15 7.78 3.86 11.36
C ILE A 15 6.92 4.64 10.38
N ARG A 16 5.65 4.89 10.70
CA ARG A 16 4.79 5.67 9.80
C ARG A 16 5.35 7.07 9.55
N ALA A 17 5.91 7.74 10.56
CA ALA A 17 6.51 9.06 10.38
C ALA A 17 7.70 9.01 9.41
N TRP A 18 8.62 8.06 9.58
CA TRP A 18 9.74 7.86 8.64
C TRP A 18 9.28 7.51 7.22
N LEU A 19 8.28 6.64 7.10
CA LEU A 19 7.71 6.30 5.79
C LEU A 19 7.04 7.51 5.12
N MET A 20 6.36 8.38 5.88
CA MET A 20 5.82 9.63 5.34
C MET A 20 6.93 10.57 4.89
N LEU A 21 8.03 10.67 5.65
CA LEU A 21 9.20 11.48 5.28
C LEU A 21 9.87 10.97 3.99
N LEU A 22 9.96 9.65 3.80
CA LEU A 22 10.43 9.03 2.55
C LEU A 22 9.55 9.34 1.33
N GLY A 23 8.37 9.94 1.53
CA GLY A 23 7.57 10.52 0.46
C GLY A 23 8.29 11.63 -0.31
N ILE A 24 9.06 12.47 0.39
CA ILE A 24 9.77 13.61 -0.21
C ILE A 24 10.83 13.15 -1.23
N PRO A 25 11.82 12.31 -0.87
CA PRO A 25 12.82 11.83 -1.83
C PRO A 25 12.19 10.97 -2.94
N PHE A 26 11.06 10.31 -2.67
CA PHE A 26 10.30 9.62 -3.71
C PHE A 26 9.77 10.58 -4.78
N HIS A 27 9.11 11.68 -4.41
CA HIS A 27 8.59 12.64 -5.39
C HIS A 27 9.71 13.40 -6.13
N ILE A 28 10.83 13.69 -5.47
CA ILE A 28 11.98 14.34 -6.12
C ILE A 28 12.62 13.40 -7.15
N SER A 29 12.84 12.12 -6.79
CA SER A 29 13.42 11.14 -7.72
C SER A 29 12.52 10.87 -8.93
N LEU A 30 11.20 11.03 -8.79
CA LEU A 30 10.24 10.81 -9.87
C LEU A 30 10.47 11.76 -11.06
N ILE A 31 10.88 13.01 -10.79
CA ILE A 31 11.21 14.02 -11.82
C ILE A 31 12.34 13.54 -12.73
N TYR A 32 13.31 12.82 -12.17
CA TYR A 32 14.48 12.32 -12.89
C TYR A 32 14.37 10.83 -13.23
N SER A 33 13.19 10.23 -13.05
CA SER A 33 12.95 8.82 -13.38
C SER A 33 12.42 8.65 -14.80
N SER A 34 12.50 7.42 -15.33
CA SER A 34 11.89 7.07 -16.62
C SER A 34 10.36 6.86 -16.54
N HIS A 35 9.76 6.97 -15.36
CA HIS A 35 8.30 6.85 -15.21
C HIS A 35 7.59 8.08 -15.74
N SER A 36 6.46 7.88 -16.41
CA SER A 36 5.63 8.99 -16.89
C SER A 36 5.05 9.76 -15.70
N TRP A 37 5.48 11.00 -15.55
CA TRP A 37 5.01 11.96 -14.57
C TRP A 37 4.62 13.27 -15.28
N HIS A 38 4.00 14.19 -14.54
CA HIS A 38 3.64 15.50 -15.11
C HIS A 38 4.85 16.38 -15.42
N VAL A 39 5.98 16.13 -14.77
CA VAL A 39 7.24 16.85 -14.99
C VAL A 39 8.38 15.82 -14.97
N ASN A 40 9.01 15.61 -16.13
CA ASN A 40 10.16 14.73 -16.28
C ASN A 40 11.35 15.51 -16.84
N SER A 41 12.56 15.19 -16.37
CA SER A 41 13.82 15.62 -16.97
C SER A 41 13.95 15.06 -18.38
N ALA A 42 14.57 15.84 -19.29
CA ALA A 42 14.92 15.36 -20.62
C ALA A 42 15.95 14.20 -20.57
N GLU A 43 16.80 14.21 -19.55
CA GLU A 43 17.76 13.15 -19.26
C GLU A 43 17.35 12.40 -17.98
N PRO A 44 16.72 11.21 -18.10
CA PRO A 44 16.36 10.38 -16.95
C PRO A 44 17.58 9.64 -16.41
N SER A 45 17.66 9.52 -15.08
CA SER A 45 18.69 8.75 -14.39
C SER A 45 18.16 7.36 -14.02
N TRP A 46 18.87 6.33 -14.50
CA TRP A 46 18.54 4.95 -14.17
C TRP A 46 18.60 4.68 -12.66
N TRP A 47 19.62 5.21 -11.97
CA TRP A 47 19.76 5.05 -10.53
C TRP A 47 18.61 5.67 -9.74
N LEU A 48 18.13 6.86 -10.15
CA LEU A 48 16.99 7.51 -9.51
C LEU A 48 15.68 6.79 -9.81
N THR A 49 15.56 6.15 -10.97
CA THR A 49 14.43 5.27 -11.29
C THR A 49 14.40 4.05 -10.37
N LEU A 50 15.52 3.33 -10.25
CA LEU A 50 15.61 2.16 -9.37
C LEU A 50 15.36 2.53 -7.90
N PHE A 51 15.89 3.67 -7.46
CA PHE A 51 15.63 4.20 -6.11
C PHE A 51 14.16 4.54 -5.88
N ASN A 52 13.51 5.16 -6.87
CA ASN A 52 12.08 5.47 -6.85
C ASN A 52 11.24 4.19 -6.71
N ASP A 53 11.52 3.19 -7.54
CA ASP A 53 10.85 1.88 -7.52
C ASP A 53 11.03 1.18 -6.18
N PHE A 54 12.25 1.18 -5.65
CA PHE A 54 12.55 0.58 -4.36
C PHE A 54 11.77 1.26 -3.23
N ILE A 55 11.79 2.59 -3.14
CA ILE A 55 11.03 3.31 -2.09
C ILE A 55 9.54 3.01 -2.25
N HIS A 56 9.01 3.02 -3.47
CA HIS A 56 7.60 2.74 -3.69
C HIS A 56 7.22 1.33 -3.23
N ALA A 57 7.99 0.33 -3.68
CA ALA A 57 7.79 -1.09 -3.41
C ALA A 57 8.13 -1.52 -1.97
N PHE A 58 8.79 -0.67 -1.20
CA PHE A 58 8.98 -0.85 0.23
C PHE A 58 7.89 -0.13 1.02
N ARG A 59 7.74 1.18 0.77
CA ARG A 59 6.89 2.08 1.56
C ARG A 59 5.42 1.65 1.55
N MET A 60 4.86 1.38 0.37
CA MET A 60 3.43 1.09 0.26
C MET A 60 3.07 -0.23 0.92
N GLN A 61 3.89 -1.25 0.70
CA GLN A 61 3.76 -2.60 1.25
C GLN A 61 3.76 -2.54 2.77
N VAL A 62 4.74 -1.84 3.36
CA VAL A 62 4.82 -1.66 4.82
C VAL A 62 3.63 -0.88 5.36
N PHE A 63 3.15 0.17 4.67
CA PHE A 63 1.95 0.87 5.09
C PHE A 63 0.72 -0.03 5.13
N PHE A 64 0.52 -0.90 4.14
CA PHE A 64 -0.62 -1.82 4.13
C PHE A 64 -0.51 -2.87 5.24
N VAL A 65 0.69 -3.38 5.55
CA VAL A 65 0.93 -4.25 6.71
C VAL A 65 0.57 -3.53 8.02
N ILE A 66 1.09 -2.32 8.25
CA ILE A 66 0.79 -1.54 9.46
C ILE A 66 -0.71 -1.23 9.57
N SER A 67 -1.33 -0.91 8.44
CA SER A 67 -2.76 -0.63 8.38
C SER A 67 -3.59 -1.86 8.74
N GLY A 68 -3.23 -3.05 8.25
CA GLY A 68 -3.84 -4.33 8.61
C GLY A 68 -3.74 -4.64 10.11
N TYR A 69 -2.54 -4.44 10.68
CA TYR A 69 -2.27 -4.64 12.10
C TYR A 69 -3.20 -3.80 12.99
N PHE A 70 -3.22 -2.47 12.77
CA PHE A 70 -4.08 -1.58 13.55
C PHE A 70 -5.56 -1.82 13.29
N SER A 71 -5.91 -2.20 12.06
CA SER A 71 -7.29 -2.51 11.70
C SER A 71 -7.84 -3.67 12.50
N TYR A 72 -7.08 -4.77 12.58
CA TYR A 72 -7.50 -5.96 13.28
C TYR A 72 -7.51 -5.73 14.80
N MET A 73 -6.51 -5.00 15.31
CA MET A 73 -6.51 -4.55 16.71
C MET A 73 -7.78 -3.77 17.08
N LEU A 74 -8.22 -2.83 16.24
CA LEU A 74 -9.44 -2.05 16.47
C LEU A 74 -10.71 -2.91 16.29
N PHE A 75 -10.68 -3.88 15.38
CA PHE A 75 -11.80 -4.81 15.14
C PHE A 75 -12.12 -5.64 16.39
N LEU A 76 -11.12 -6.05 17.16
CA LEU A 76 -11.32 -6.77 18.42
C LEU A 76 -11.79 -5.88 19.58
N ARG A 77 -11.55 -4.56 19.50
CA ARG A 77 -11.90 -3.61 20.58
C ARG A 77 -13.27 -2.97 20.43
N TYR A 78 -13.80 -2.87 19.22
CA TYR A 78 -15.05 -2.16 18.94
C TYR A 78 -16.07 -3.05 18.24
N PRO A 79 -17.38 -2.85 18.48
CA PRO A 79 -18.40 -3.53 17.71
C PRO A 79 -18.29 -3.16 16.21
N LEU A 80 -18.59 -4.13 15.35
CA LEU A 80 -18.34 -4.06 13.90
C LEU A 80 -18.75 -2.74 13.24
N LYS A 81 -19.98 -2.27 13.52
CA LYS A 81 -20.50 -1.02 12.94
C LYS A 81 -19.67 0.19 13.35
N LYS A 82 -19.26 0.27 14.62
CA LYS A 82 -18.44 1.38 15.15
C LYS A 82 -17.03 1.33 14.59
N TRP A 83 -16.44 0.14 14.51
CA TRP A 83 -15.11 -0.07 13.92
C TRP A 83 -15.06 0.41 12.46
N TRP A 84 -16.00 -0.05 11.63
CA TRP A 84 -16.05 0.31 10.21
C TRP A 84 -16.26 1.82 10.04
N LYS A 85 -17.23 2.40 10.76
CA LYS A 85 -17.51 3.83 10.72
C LYS A 85 -16.27 4.67 11.07
N VAL A 86 -15.63 4.42 12.21
CA VAL A 86 -14.45 5.20 12.66
C VAL A 86 -13.31 5.12 11.63
N ARG A 87 -13.10 3.95 11.02
CA ARG A 87 -11.99 3.76 10.09
C ARG A 87 -12.28 4.38 8.71
N VAL A 88 -13.48 4.20 8.20
CA VAL A 88 -13.91 4.82 6.94
C VAL A 88 -13.99 6.34 7.07
N GLU A 89 -14.42 6.89 8.21
CA GLU A 89 -14.39 8.34 8.43
C GLU A 89 -12.96 8.88 8.46
N ARG A 90 -12.05 8.23 9.20
CA ARG A 90 -10.65 8.67 9.30
C ARG A 90 -9.87 8.64 7.99
N VAL A 91 -10.23 7.77 7.05
CA VAL A 91 -9.53 7.61 5.77
C VAL A 91 -10.31 8.26 4.62
N GLY A 92 -11.62 8.05 4.59
CA GLY A 92 -12.54 8.54 3.57
C GLY A 92 -12.78 10.03 3.63
N ILE A 93 -12.87 10.65 4.82
CA ILE A 93 -13.02 12.11 4.92
C ILE A 93 -11.79 12.81 4.31
N PRO A 94 -10.54 12.53 4.72
CA PRO A 94 -9.36 13.14 4.10
C PRO A 94 -9.29 12.89 2.58
N MET A 95 -9.70 11.71 2.11
CA MET A 95 -9.73 11.42 0.68
C MET A 95 -10.72 12.31 -0.06
N LEU A 96 -11.96 12.41 0.44
CA LEU A 96 -13.03 13.20 -0.20
C LEU A 96 -12.75 14.70 -0.12
N THR A 97 -12.11 15.19 0.94
CA THR A 97 -11.74 16.60 1.05
C THR A 97 -10.51 16.95 0.21
N ALA A 98 -9.55 16.03 0.04
CA ALA A 98 -8.38 16.24 -0.80
C ALA A 98 -8.72 16.37 -2.29
N ILE A 99 -9.85 15.81 -2.75
CA ILE A 99 -10.28 15.91 -4.15
C ILE A 99 -10.49 17.38 -4.57
N PRO A 100 -11.46 18.12 -3.99
CA PRO A 100 -11.71 19.50 -4.38
C PRO A 100 -10.58 20.45 -3.95
N LEU A 101 -9.88 20.14 -2.85
CA LEU A 101 -8.86 21.05 -2.32
C LEU A 101 -7.50 20.92 -3.01
N LEU A 102 -7.13 19.74 -3.48
CA LEU A 102 -5.78 19.46 -4.01
C LEU A 102 -5.82 18.90 -5.42
N THR A 103 -6.43 17.73 -5.64
CA THR A 103 -6.28 17.02 -6.92
C THR A 103 -7.05 17.69 -8.05
N LEU A 104 -8.19 18.32 -7.76
CA LEU A 104 -8.98 19.03 -8.77
C LEU A 104 -8.29 20.32 -9.23
N PRO A 105 -7.81 21.22 -8.34
CA PRO A 105 -6.97 22.35 -8.74
C PRO A 105 -5.71 21.90 -9.52
N GLN A 106 -5.03 20.84 -9.05
CA GLN A 106 -3.87 20.27 -9.73
C GLN A 106 -4.24 19.81 -11.16
N PHE A 107 -5.36 19.10 -11.31
CA PHE A 107 -5.85 18.65 -12.62
C PHE A 107 -6.11 19.84 -13.56
N ILE A 108 -6.83 20.87 -13.10
CA ILE A 108 -7.14 22.07 -13.90
C ILE A 108 -5.84 22.76 -14.34
N MET A 109 -4.90 22.96 -13.42
CA MET A 109 -3.59 23.54 -13.73
C MET A 109 -2.85 22.73 -14.80
N LEU A 110 -2.83 21.40 -14.68
CA LEU A 110 -2.15 20.52 -15.62
C LEU A 110 -2.82 20.48 -16.99
N GLN A 111 -4.15 20.60 -17.06
CA GLN A 111 -4.88 20.72 -18.33
C GLN A 111 -4.46 21.98 -19.08
N TYR A 112 -4.27 23.09 -18.35
CA TYR A 112 -3.84 24.37 -18.91
C TYR A 112 -2.37 24.32 -19.37
N VAL A 113 -1.47 23.79 -18.54
CA VAL A 113 -0.01 23.76 -18.84
C VAL A 113 0.34 22.77 -19.95
N ASN A 114 -0.30 21.60 -19.99
CA ASN A 114 0.02 20.56 -20.97
C ASN A 114 -0.78 20.67 -22.29
N GLY A 115 -1.56 21.74 -22.48
CA GLY A 115 -2.40 21.93 -23.67
C GLY A 115 -3.52 20.89 -23.85
N LYS A 116 -3.73 19.98 -22.88
CA LYS A 116 -4.77 18.95 -22.94
C LYS A 116 -6.19 19.53 -22.86
N ALA A 117 -6.33 20.77 -22.40
CA ALA A 117 -7.59 21.50 -22.34
C ALA A 117 -8.25 21.67 -23.73
N GLU A 118 -7.47 21.81 -24.80
CA GLU A 118 -8.01 22.05 -26.15
C GLU A 118 -8.78 20.83 -26.69
N ASN A 119 -8.27 19.63 -26.42
CA ASN A 119 -8.88 18.36 -26.84
C ASN A 119 -9.97 17.88 -25.86
N TRP A 120 -10.19 18.58 -24.75
CA TRP A 120 -11.17 18.14 -23.75
C TRP A 120 -12.60 18.08 -24.30
N HIS A 121 -12.96 19.02 -25.17
CA HIS A 121 -14.31 19.10 -25.74
C HIS A 121 -14.62 17.95 -26.70
N THR A 122 -13.60 17.37 -27.34
CA THR A 122 -13.74 16.29 -28.33
C THR A 122 -13.79 14.90 -27.69
N LEU A 123 -13.45 14.77 -26.40
CA LEU A 123 -13.52 13.49 -25.67
C LEU A 123 -14.95 13.02 -25.43
N SER A 124 -15.16 11.71 -25.54
CA SER A 124 -16.43 11.07 -25.17
C SER A 124 -16.69 11.22 -23.66
N GLY A 125 -17.96 11.06 -23.24
CA GLY A 125 -18.32 11.10 -21.81
C GLY A 125 -17.57 10.05 -20.97
N TYR A 126 -17.33 8.87 -21.54
CA TYR A 126 -16.55 7.82 -20.90
C TYR A 126 -15.07 8.20 -20.76
N ASP A 127 -14.46 8.77 -21.80
CA ASP A 127 -13.04 9.15 -21.76
C ASP A 127 -12.79 10.30 -20.78
N LYS A 128 -13.73 11.25 -20.67
CA LYS A 128 -13.71 12.30 -19.64
C LYS A 128 -13.75 11.71 -18.24
N PHE A 129 -14.68 10.79 -17.98
CA PHE A 129 -14.78 10.12 -16.70
C PHE A 129 -13.52 9.32 -16.37
N ASN A 130 -13.00 8.56 -17.33
CA ASN A 130 -11.82 7.75 -17.13
C ASN A 130 -10.58 8.62 -16.86
N THR A 131 -10.42 9.72 -17.60
CA THR A 131 -9.34 10.70 -17.38
C THR A 131 -9.43 11.32 -15.99
N LEU A 132 -10.64 11.73 -15.57
CA LEU A 132 -10.85 12.24 -14.20
C LEU A 132 -10.51 11.19 -13.15
N ALA A 133 -10.92 9.93 -13.35
CA ALA A 133 -10.59 8.86 -12.44
C ALA A 133 -9.07 8.67 -12.32
N TRP A 134 -8.33 8.68 -13.43
CA TRP A 134 -6.87 8.60 -13.41
C TRP A 134 -6.22 9.79 -12.70
N GLU A 135 -6.58 11.02 -13.08
CA GLU A 135 -5.89 12.21 -12.59
C GLU A 135 -6.24 12.53 -11.13
N LEU A 136 -7.52 12.39 -10.73
CA LEU A 136 -7.95 12.71 -9.36
C LEU A 136 -7.59 11.59 -8.37
N ILE A 137 -7.67 10.32 -8.79
CA ILE A 137 -7.48 9.18 -7.86
C ILE A 137 -6.02 8.73 -7.81
N SER A 138 -5.20 8.96 -8.85
CA SER A 138 -3.80 8.49 -8.89
C SER A 138 -2.93 8.94 -7.71
N HIS A 139 -3.22 10.07 -7.07
CA HIS A 139 -2.51 10.54 -5.88
C HIS A 139 -3.15 10.03 -4.58
N LEU A 140 -4.46 9.76 -4.62
CA LEU A 140 -5.29 9.36 -3.47
C LEU A 140 -5.53 7.85 -3.40
N TRP A 141 -5.02 7.09 -4.38
CA TRP A 141 -5.28 5.67 -4.57
C TRP A 141 -5.05 4.85 -3.31
N PHE A 142 -4.02 5.21 -2.54
CA PHE A 142 -3.67 4.53 -1.30
C PHE A 142 -4.82 4.60 -0.29
N LEU A 143 -5.45 5.77 -0.13
CA LEU A 143 -6.59 5.96 0.77
C LEU A 143 -7.82 5.20 0.25
N LEU A 144 -8.07 5.23 -1.05
CA LEU A 144 -9.16 4.49 -1.67
C LEU A 144 -9.02 2.98 -1.40
N VAL A 145 -7.84 2.42 -1.67
CA VAL A 145 -7.56 0.99 -1.42
C VAL A 145 -7.70 0.66 0.05
N LEU A 146 -7.30 1.55 0.97
CA LEU A 146 -7.52 1.35 2.41
C LEU A 146 -9.00 1.30 2.78
N VAL A 147 -9.85 2.15 2.20
CA VAL A 147 -11.31 2.11 2.43
C VAL A 147 -11.88 0.79 1.90
N VAL A 148 -11.49 0.36 0.71
CA VAL A 148 -11.93 -0.92 0.11
C VAL A 148 -11.48 -2.09 0.99
N LEU A 149 -10.20 -2.16 1.36
CA LEU A 149 -9.67 -3.21 2.23
C LEU A 149 -10.29 -3.19 3.63
N THR A 150 -10.66 -2.03 4.16
CA THR A 150 -11.44 -1.94 5.42
C THR A 150 -12.79 -2.60 5.27
N SER A 151 -13.50 -2.33 4.19
CA SER A 151 -14.81 -2.91 3.93
C SER A 151 -14.72 -4.42 3.69
N LEU A 152 -13.74 -4.89 2.91
CA LEU A 152 -13.45 -6.33 2.74
C LEU A 152 -13.00 -6.98 4.06
N GLY A 153 -12.31 -6.22 4.91
CA GLY A 153 -11.88 -6.59 6.24
C GLY A 153 -13.01 -7.06 7.15
N VAL A 154 -14.24 -6.57 6.96
CA VAL A 154 -15.43 -7.06 7.68
C VAL A 154 -15.60 -8.57 7.52
N VAL A 155 -15.47 -9.06 6.29
CA VAL A 155 -15.64 -10.48 5.95
C VAL A 155 -14.40 -11.26 6.35
N LEU A 156 -13.22 -10.74 5.98
CA LEU A 156 -11.93 -11.37 6.25
C LEU A 156 -11.71 -11.59 7.76
N PHE A 157 -11.97 -10.58 8.59
CA PHE A 157 -11.71 -10.67 10.03
C PHE A 157 -12.74 -11.51 10.77
N LYS A 158 -14.01 -11.53 10.32
CA LYS A 158 -15.00 -12.49 10.82
C LYS A 158 -14.59 -13.92 10.52
N TRP A 159 -14.07 -14.17 9.32
CA TRP A 159 -13.55 -15.49 8.97
C TRP A 159 -12.32 -15.86 9.82
N LEU A 160 -11.46 -14.88 10.09
CA LEU A 160 -10.25 -15.07 10.88
C LEU A 160 -10.54 -15.34 12.37
N THR A 161 -11.55 -14.67 12.96
CA THR A 161 -11.95 -14.91 14.37
C THR A 161 -12.81 -16.16 14.56
N ARG A 162 -13.45 -16.68 13.50
CA ARG A 162 -14.23 -17.94 13.55
C ARG A 162 -13.36 -19.19 13.51
N ARG A 163 -12.05 -19.06 13.28
CA ARG A 163 -11.14 -20.21 13.34
C ARG A 163 -11.06 -20.71 14.79
N PRO A 164 -11.34 -21.99 15.08
CA PRO A 164 -11.26 -22.52 16.43
C PRO A 164 -9.85 -22.31 16.98
N ALA A 165 -9.75 -21.74 18.18
CA ALA A 165 -8.48 -21.48 18.87
C ALA A 165 -7.69 -22.75 19.27
N GLY A 166 -8.06 -23.93 18.76
CA GLY A 166 -7.50 -25.23 19.16
C GLY A 166 -7.49 -26.32 18.09
N GLY A 167 -7.63 -26.00 16.79
CA GLY A 167 -7.62 -27.01 15.72
C GLY A 167 -6.69 -26.63 14.58
N ALA A 168 -5.53 -27.31 14.53
CA ALA A 168 -4.38 -27.07 13.65
C ALA A 168 -3.57 -25.81 13.99
N SER A 169 -2.24 -25.99 14.04
CA SER A 169 -1.25 -24.91 14.24
C SER A 169 -1.67 -23.66 13.48
N ALA A 170 -1.82 -22.53 14.16
CA ALA A 170 -2.16 -21.29 13.47
C ALA A 170 -1.10 -21.07 12.37
N PHE A 171 -1.49 -20.57 11.21
CA PHE A 171 -0.60 -20.36 10.06
C PHE A 171 0.71 -19.63 10.46
N GLY A 172 0.71 -18.79 11.50
CA GLY A 172 1.92 -18.14 12.00
C GLY A 172 2.85 -19.00 12.90
N ASP A 173 2.39 -20.14 13.40
CA ASP A 173 3.17 -20.99 14.32
C ASP A 173 4.17 -21.88 13.59
N THR A 174 3.87 -22.26 12.34
CA THR A 174 4.68 -23.18 11.52
C THR A 174 5.42 -22.52 10.37
N VAL A 175 5.07 -21.28 10.00
CA VAL A 175 5.64 -20.60 8.85
C VAL A 175 6.99 -19.97 9.19
N THR A 176 8.00 -20.37 8.43
CA THR A 176 9.35 -19.78 8.44
C THR A 176 9.43 -18.56 7.52
N MET A 177 10.45 -17.70 7.71
CA MET A 177 10.66 -16.55 6.81
C MET A 177 10.85 -16.95 5.35
N GLY A 178 11.55 -18.06 5.08
CA GLY A 178 11.72 -18.56 3.71
C GLY A 178 10.39 -18.96 3.06
N GLN A 179 9.52 -19.64 3.79
CA GLN A 179 8.18 -19.99 3.28
C GLN A 179 7.32 -18.75 3.06
N LEU A 180 7.40 -17.75 3.94
CA LEU A 180 6.69 -16.49 3.76
C LEU A 180 7.15 -15.77 2.50
N THR A 181 8.46 -15.67 2.26
CA THR A 181 9.03 -15.14 1.01
C THR A 181 8.52 -15.89 -0.21
N MET A 182 8.49 -17.23 -0.17
CA MET A 182 7.99 -18.04 -1.29
C MET A 182 6.51 -17.84 -1.56
N ILE A 183 5.69 -17.68 -0.52
CA ILE A 183 4.26 -17.38 -0.67
C ILE A 183 4.07 -16.01 -1.34
N PHE A 184 4.78 -14.98 -0.88
CA PHE A 184 4.69 -13.66 -1.50
C PHE A 184 5.23 -13.64 -2.93
N LEU A 185 6.28 -14.41 -3.23
CA LEU A 185 6.79 -14.59 -4.57
C LEU A 185 5.74 -15.25 -5.48
N ALA A 186 5.14 -16.36 -5.02
CA ALA A 186 4.09 -17.06 -5.76
C ALA A 186 2.86 -16.17 -6.01
N LEU A 187 2.43 -15.40 -5.01
CA LEU A 187 1.33 -14.43 -5.15
C LEU A 187 1.70 -13.29 -6.12
N GLY A 188 2.94 -12.82 -6.10
CA GLY A 188 3.45 -11.83 -7.03
C GLY A 188 3.47 -12.34 -8.48
N VAL A 189 3.93 -13.57 -8.70
CA VAL A 189 3.90 -14.23 -10.01
C VAL A 189 2.46 -14.43 -10.47
N LEU A 190 1.57 -14.91 -9.59
CA LEU A 190 0.14 -15.05 -9.91
C LEU A 190 -0.49 -13.72 -10.31
N TYR A 191 -0.22 -12.64 -9.58
CA TYR A 191 -0.69 -11.31 -9.94
C TYR A 191 -0.15 -10.84 -11.30
N ALA A 192 1.14 -11.07 -11.57
CA ALA A 192 1.75 -10.74 -12.86
C ALA A 192 1.09 -11.52 -14.01
N LEU A 193 0.79 -12.81 -13.81
CA LEU A 193 0.06 -13.63 -14.77
C LEU A 193 -1.35 -13.11 -14.99
N ILE A 194 -2.12 -12.81 -13.93
CA ILE A 194 -3.47 -12.24 -14.05
C ILE A 194 -3.42 -10.93 -14.85
N ARG A 195 -2.52 -10.01 -14.48
CA ARG A 195 -2.37 -8.71 -15.16
C ARG A 195 -1.97 -8.90 -16.63
N ARG A 196 -1.04 -9.81 -16.92
CA ARG A 196 -0.61 -10.11 -18.30
C ARG A 196 -1.73 -10.73 -19.13
N SER A 197 -2.47 -11.68 -18.58
CA SER A 197 -3.62 -12.29 -19.25
C SER A 197 -4.71 -11.28 -19.54
N LEU A 198 -5.05 -10.41 -18.58
CA LEU A 198 -6.03 -9.33 -18.78
C LEU A 198 -5.57 -8.36 -19.89
N PHE A 199 -4.28 -8.03 -19.93
CA PHE A 199 -3.72 -7.19 -20.98
C PHE A 199 -3.83 -7.84 -22.37
N LEU A 200 -3.66 -9.16 -22.47
CA LEU A 200 -3.75 -9.87 -23.75
C LEU A 200 -5.20 -10.08 -24.21
N ILE A 201 -6.13 -10.33 -23.29
CA ILE A 201 -7.52 -10.66 -23.61
C ILE A 201 -8.36 -9.39 -23.80
N TYR A 202 -8.25 -8.43 -22.89
CA TYR A 202 -9.07 -7.21 -22.91
C TYR A 202 -8.31 -5.99 -22.36
N PRO A 203 -7.40 -5.40 -23.16
CA PRO A 203 -6.64 -4.21 -22.77
C PRO A 203 -7.48 -3.04 -22.24
N PRO A 204 -8.69 -2.74 -22.78
CA PRO A 204 -9.51 -1.63 -22.30
C PRO A 204 -9.91 -1.72 -20.82
N LEU A 205 -9.90 -2.92 -20.23
CA LEU A 205 -10.17 -3.07 -18.80
C LEU A 205 -9.05 -2.48 -17.95
N LEU A 206 -7.81 -2.62 -18.40
CA LEU A 206 -6.63 -2.06 -17.75
C LEU A 206 -6.41 -0.59 -18.09
N SER A 207 -7.12 -0.02 -19.07
CA SER A 207 -7.14 1.43 -19.25
C SER A 207 -8.22 2.10 -18.39
N ASN A 208 -9.13 1.34 -17.78
CA ASN A 208 -10.12 1.86 -16.85
C ASN A 208 -9.49 2.19 -15.49
N GLY A 209 -9.48 3.47 -15.10
CA GLY A 209 -8.83 3.95 -13.89
C GLY A 209 -9.45 3.36 -12.62
N LEU A 210 -10.77 3.33 -12.53
CA LEU A 210 -11.45 2.75 -11.37
C LEU A 210 -11.18 1.26 -11.22
N PHE A 211 -11.20 0.50 -12.31
CA PHE A 211 -10.87 -0.92 -12.26
C PHE A 211 -9.44 -1.15 -11.75
N ASN A 212 -8.47 -0.38 -12.22
CA ASN A 212 -7.10 -0.51 -11.74
C ASN A 212 -6.98 -0.17 -10.25
N PHE A 213 -7.52 0.97 -9.82
CA PHE A 213 -7.36 1.40 -8.43
C PHE A 213 -8.19 0.57 -7.44
N VAL A 214 -9.39 0.15 -7.81
CA VAL A 214 -10.30 -0.58 -6.90
C VAL A 214 -10.07 -2.08 -6.94
N VAL A 215 -9.73 -2.66 -8.09
CA VAL A 215 -9.60 -4.11 -8.24
C VAL A 215 -8.14 -4.52 -8.24
N MET A 216 -7.35 -4.04 -9.21
CA MET A 216 -5.97 -4.52 -9.38
C MET A 216 -5.09 -4.15 -8.19
N GLN A 217 -5.17 -2.90 -7.74
CA GLN A 217 -4.38 -2.41 -6.61
C GLN A 217 -4.82 -3.08 -5.30
N THR A 218 -6.12 -3.23 -5.07
CA THR A 218 -6.63 -3.96 -3.90
C THR A 218 -6.18 -5.41 -3.91
N LEU A 219 -6.24 -6.10 -5.05
CA LEU A 219 -5.79 -7.48 -5.19
C LEU A 219 -4.30 -7.62 -4.87
N PHE A 220 -3.48 -6.69 -5.36
CA PHE A 220 -2.05 -6.68 -5.09
C PHE A 220 -1.70 -6.45 -3.62
N TYR A 221 -2.39 -5.52 -2.94
CA TYR A 221 -2.09 -5.15 -1.56
C TYR A 221 -2.83 -5.97 -0.50
N LEU A 222 -3.84 -6.75 -0.88
CA LEU A 222 -4.60 -7.61 0.03
C LEU A 222 -3.70 -8.56 0.85
N PRO A 223 -2.70 -9.27 0.28
CA PRO A 223 -1.83 -10.16 1.06
C PRO A 223 -1.04 -9.43 2.14
N PHE A 224 -0.56 -8.22 1.86
CA PHE A 224 0.17 -7.38 2.81
C PHE A 224 -0.75 -6.92 3.96
N PHE A 225 -1.98 -6.53 3.63
CA PHE A 225 -2.98 -6.17 4.62
C PHE A 225 -3.35 -7.34 5.54
N VAL A 226 -3.54 -8.53 4.97
CA VAL A 226 -3.81 -9.76 5.72
C VAL A 226 -2.62 -10.13 6.61
N LEU A 227 -1.39 -10.04 6.08
CA LEU A 227 -0.17 -10.27 6.85
C LEU A 227 -0.11 -9.37 8.09
N GLY A 228 -0.46 -8.09 7.95
CA GLY A 228 -0.60 -7.17 9.07
C GLY A 228 -1.58 -7.63 10.15
N ALA A 229 -2.74 -8.17 9.75
CA ALA A 229 -3.68 -8.75 10.71
C ALA A 229 -3.12 -10.01 11.39
N GLN A 230 -2.39 -10.86 10.64
CA GLN A 230 -1.77 -12.08 11.18
C GLN A 230 -0.63 -11.79 12.17
N THR A 231 0.15 -10.72 11.95
CA THR A 231 1.21 -10.33 12.89
C THR A 231 0.65 -9.82 14.23
N PHE A 232 -0.59 -9.32 14.25
CA PHE A 232 -1.28 -9.02 15.51
C PHE A 232 -1.70 -10.28 16.27
N ILE A 233 -2.15 -11.31 15.55
CA ILE A 233 -2.65 -12.57 16.15
C ILE A 233 -1.50 -13.42 16.68
N ASN A 234 -0.41 -13.54 15.93
CA ASN A 234 0.68 -14.46 16.25
C ASN A 234 1.92 -13.69 16.77
N PRO A 235 2.24 -13.78 18.07
CA PRO A 235 3.41 -13.12 18.65
C PRO A 235 4.73 -13.54 17.98
N ARG A 236 4.82 -14.77 17.46
CA ARG A 236 5.99 -15.26 16.71
C ARG A 236 6.21 -14.51 15.40
N LEU A 237 5.14 -14.24 14.64
CA LEU A 237 5.23 -13.41 13.42
C LEU A 237 5.67 -12.00 13.79
N LYS A 238 5.09 -11.40 14.83
CA LYS A 238 5.52 -10.08 15.33
C LYS A 238 7.01 -10.08 15.67
N ALA A 239 7.48 -11.07 16.42
CA ALA A 239 8.88 -11.21 16.79
C ALA A 239 9.80 -11.27 15.56
N MET A 240 9.46 -12.06 14.54
CA MET A 240 10.26 -12.16 13.31
C MET A 240 10.39 -10.83 12.55
N PHE A 241 9.39 -9.94 12.62
CA PHE A 241 9.47 -8.61 12.00
C PHE A 241 10.18 -7.57 12.87
N THR A 242 10.20 -7.76 14.19
CA THR A 242 10.85 -6.82 15.13
C THR A 242 12.28 -7.20 15.50
N THR A 243 12.67 -8.46 15.36
CA THR A 243 14.04 -8.91 15.59
C THR A 243 14.82 -8.83 14.28
N PRO A 244 15.87 -8.01 14.17
CA PRO A 244 16.72 -8.01 12.97
C PRO A 244 17.30 -9.42 12.77
N SER A 245 17.26 -9.92 11.54
CA SER A 245 17.82 -11.23 11.24
C SER A 245 19.31 -11.23 11.55
N THR A 246 19.84 -12.35 12.03
CA THR A 246 21.29 -12.54 12.25
C THR A 246 22.11 -12.26 10.99
N MET A 247 21.50 -12.37 9.81
CA MET A 247 22.11 -12.04 8.52
C MET A 247 22.26 -10.53 8.31
N VAL A 248 21.28 -9.72 8.72
CA VAL A 248 21.35 -8.24 8.70
C VAL A 248 22.35 -7.72 9.74
N LEU A 249 22.40 -8.34 10.92
CA LEU A 249 23.42 -8.05 11.93
C LEU A 249 24.83 -8.41 11.45
N ARG A 250 24.99 -9.55 10.78
CA ARG A 250 26.28 -9.97 10.20
C ARG A 250 26.70 -9.12 9.00
N SER A 251 25.77 -8.69 8.13
CA SER A 251 26.08 -7.77 7.04
C SER A 251 26.39 -6.36 7.53
N GLY A 252 25.74 -5.91 8.61
CA GLY A 252 26.07 -4.65 9.29
C GLY A 252 27.45 -4.69 9.96
N ALA A 253 27.80 -5.79 10.61
CA ALA A 253 29.13 -5.99 11.20
C ALA A 253 30.24 -6.13 10.14
N ALA A 254 29.95 -6.80 9.02
CA ALA A 254 30.90 -6.92 7.90
C ALA A 254 31.14 -5.61 7.16
N GLY A 255 30.20 -4.64 7.21
CA GLY A 255 30.37 -3.30 6.66
C GLY A 255 31.22 -2.36 7.52
N ILE A 256 31.46 -2.68 8.79
CA ILE A 256 32.23 -1.84 9.74
C ILE A 256 33.70 -2.30 9.84
N TYR A 257 34.04 -3.50 9.37
CA TYR A 257 35.41 -4.01 9.33
C TYR A 257 35.94 -4.16 7.90
N ARG A 258 36.14 -3.03 7.20
CA ARG A 258 37.21 -2.96 6.18
C ARG A 258 38.28 -2.00 6.71
N PRO A 259 39.34 -2.50 7.35
CA PRO A 259 40.55 -1.72 7.51
C PRO A 259 41.13 -1.52 6.11
N THR A 260 41.32 -0.27 5.74
CA THR A 260 42.26 0.13 4.70
C THR A 260 43.62 -0.47 5.03
N GLY A 261 44.07 -1.41 4.22
CA GLY A 261 45.45 -1.85 4.09
C GLY A 261 45.86 -1.68 2.64
#